data_AF-A0A352WSF8-F1
#
_entry.id   AF-A0A352WSF8-F1
#
_cell.length_a   1.000
_cell.length_b   1.000
_cell.length_c   1.000
_cell.angle_alpha   90.00
_cell.angle_beta   90.00
_cell.angle_gamma   90.00
#
_symmetry.space_group_name_H-M   'P 1'
#
loop_
_entity.id
_entity.type
_entity.pdbx_description
1 polymer ?
#
loop_
_entity_poly.entity_id
_entity_poly.type
_entity_poly.pdbx_seq_one_letter_code
_entity_poly.pdbx_strand_id
1 'polypeptide(L)'
;MEIKKRAQTKNRLLSLCLILVLLLGMFPISVTALDGAPQERVILYENIALRGEYEKHYLISDGTSVALAFDHPVHYLLEGRWLDLDNRLILHNGGYENGQAENQVRLGGNTQAPVLLSYTYEA
;
A
#
# COMPACT_ATOMS: atom_id res chain seq x y z
N MET A 1 -44.76 -12.99 61.84
CA MET A 1 -43.63 -13.86 61.43
C MET A 1 -43.19 -13.67 59.97
N GLU A 2 -43.95 -12.93 59.14
CA GLU A 2 -43.71 -12.73 57.69
C GLU A 2 -42.54 -11.79 57.32
N ILE A 3 -42.31 -10.72 58.08
CA ILE A 3 -41.38 -9.63 57.70
C ILE A 3 -39.91 -10.08 57.74
N LYS A 4 -39.53 -10.91 58.72
CA LYS A 4 -38.15 -11.43 58.85
C LYS A 4 -37.77 -12.35 57.69
N LYS A 5 -38.71 -13.18 57.18
CA LYS A 5 -38.46 -14.09 56.06
C LYS A 5 -38.17 -13.32 54.78
N ARG A 6 -38.94 -12.28 54.45
CA ARG A 6 -38.73 -11.44 53.25
C ARG A 6 -37.37 -10.73 53.24
N ALA A 7 -36.93 -10.19 54.38
CA ALA A 7 -35.61 -9.56 54.50
C ALA A 7 -34.47 -10.59 54.38
N GLN A 8 -34.64 -11.77 54.98
CA GLN A 8 -33.66 -12.86 54.90
C GLN A 8 -33.50 -13.41 53.48
N THR A 9 -34.59 -13.50 52.70
CA THR A 9 -34.53 -13.91 51.29
C THR A 9 -33.85 -12.85 50.40
N LYS A 10 -34.10 -11.56 50.63
CA LYS A 10 -33.45 -10.46 49.88
C LYS A 10 -31.93 -10.42 50.14
N ASN A 11 -31.50 -10.62 51.38
CA ASN A 11 -30.07 -10.64 51.73
C ASN A 11 -29.36 -11.88 51.15
N ARG A 12 -30.06 -13.01 51.03
CA ARG A 12 -29.55 -14.21 50.34
C ARG A 12 -29.42 -14.00 48.84
N LEU A 13 -30.38 -13.33 48.21
CA LEU A 13 -30.32 -13.01 46.79
C LEU A 13 -29.17 -12.04 46.49
N LEU A 14 -29.02 -11.00 47.32
CA LEU A 14 -27.92 -10.04 47.22
C LEU A 14 -26.55 -10.72 47.41
N SER A 15 -26.44 -11.62 48.38
CA SER A 15 -25.23 -12.40 48.64
C SER A 15 -24.88 -13.33 47.46
N LEU A 16 -25.88 -14.01 46.89
CA LEU A 16 -25.69 -14.84 45.69
C LEU A 16 -25.21 -14.03 44.48
N CYS A 17 -25.76 -12.84 44.25
CA CYS A 17 -25.29 -11.94 43.19
C CYS A 17 -23.85 -11.48 43.44
N LEU A 18 -23.49 -11.16 44.68
CA LEU A 18 -22.12 -10.73 45.02
C LEU A 18 -21.10 -11.85 44.81
N ILE A 19 -21.45 -13.08 45.20
CA ILE A 19 -20.62 -14.27 44.96
C ILE A 19 -20.44 -14.50 43.46
N LEU A 20 -21.49 -14.36 42.65
CA LEU A 20 -21.42 -14.53 41.21
C LEU A 20 -20.49 -13.49 40.55
N VAL A 21 -20.56 -12.22 40.98
CA VAL A 21 -19.66 -11.16 40.49
C VAL A 21 -18.21 -11.45 40.85
N LEU A 22 -17.96 -11.92 42.07
CA LEU A 22 -16.61 -12.30 42.52
C LEU A 22 -16.07 -13.50 41.73
N LEU A 23 -16.91 -14.51 41.46
CA LEU A 23 -16.53 -15.68 40.66
C LEU A 23 -16.22 -15.32 39.20
N LEU A 24 -16.99 -14.40 38.60
CA LEU A 24 -16.74 -13.91 37.25
C LEU A 24 -15.42 -13.14 37.15
N GLY A 25 -15.02 -12.43 38.22
CA GLY A 25 -13.75 -11.69 38.29
C GLY A 25 -12.52 -12.55 38.56
N MET A 26 -12.67 -13.84 38.90
CA MET A 26 -11.54 -14.76 39.13
C MET A 26 -11.01 -15.39 37.85
N PHE A 27 -11.72 -15.26 36.72
CA PHE A 27 -11.22 -15.73 35.44
C PHE A 27 -10.22 -14.71 34.90
N PRO A 28 -8.92 -15.05 34.77
CA PRO A 28 -7.97 -14.17 34.09
C PRO A 28 -8.46 -14.01 32.65
N ILE A 29 -8.92 -12.81 32.28
CA ILE A 29 -9.21 -12.46 30.90
C ILE A 29 -7.85 -12.27 30.20
N SER A 30 -7.20 -13.38 29.90
CA SER A 30 -6.01 -13.37 29.07
C SER A 30 -6.46 -13.09 27.64
N VAL A 31 -6.28 -11.86 27.16
CA VAL A 31 -6.24 -11.58 25.73
C VAL A 31 -4.96 -12.24 25.22
N THR A 32 -5.09 -13.45 24.68
CA THR A 32 -4.04 -14.01 23.86
C THR A 32 -4.08 -13.26 22.54
N ALA A 33 -3.04 -12.46 22.27
CA ALA A 33 -2.74 -12.09 20.89
C ALA A 33 -2.65 -13.42 20.13
N LEU A 34 -3.55 -13.61 19.16
CA LEU A 34 -3.41 -14.72 18.24
C LEU A 34 -2.10 -14.43 17.50
N ASP A 35 -1.04 -15.16 17.84
CA ASP A 35 0.22 -15.13 17.10
C ASP A 35 -0.04 -15.70 15.70
N GLY A 36 -0.71 -14.90 14.87
CA GLY A 36 -0.66 -15.06 13.43
C GLY A 36 0.80 -14.84 13.07
N ALA A 37 1.44 -15.86 12.50
CA ALA A 37 2.78 -15.73 11.92
C ALA A 37 2.86 -14.38 11.17
N PRO A 38 3.98 -13.63 11.29
CA PRO A 38 4.08 -12.33 10.65
C PRO A 38 3.68 -12.48 9.18
N GLN A 39 2.53 -11.91 8.83
CA GLN A 39 2.05 -12.01 7.46
C GLN A 39 3.07 -11.27 6.60
N GLU A 40 3.67 -12.00 5.66
CA GLU A 40 4.59 -11.42 4.71
C GLU A 40 3.87 -10.30 3.97
N ARG A 41 4.37 -9.07 4.12
CA ARG A 41 3.79 -7.90 3.49
C ARG A 41 4.24 -7.88 2.05
N VAL A 42 3.29 -8.04 1.15
CA VAL A 42 3.54 -8.07 -0.29
C VAL A 42 2.83 -6.90 -0.96
N ILE A 43 3.44 -6.39 -2.02
CA ILE A 43 2.81 -5.42 -2.90
C ILE A 43 1.69 -6.14 -3.66
N LEU A 44 0.47 -5.61 -3.58
CA LEU A 44 -0.67 -6.14 -4.33
C LEU A 44 -0.72 -5.55 -5.74
N TYR A 45 -0.72 -4.21 -5.82
CA TYR A 45 -0.75 -3.48 -7.09
C TYR A 45 -0.27 -2.03 -6.92
N GLU A 46 0.09 -1.41 -8.05
CA GLU A 46 0.33 0.03 -8.12
C GLU A 46 -0.99 0.80 -8.19
N ASN A 47 -1.15 1.82 -7.35
CA ASN A 47 -2.28 2.73 -7.39
C ASN A 47 -2.05 3.83 -8.44
N ILE A 48 -2.47 3.55 -9.68
CA ILE A 48 -2.30 4.44 -10.83
C ILE A 48 -2.96 5.82 -10.67
N ALA A 49 -3.98 5.94 -9.81
CA ALA A 49 -4.70 7.20 -9.56
C ALA A 49 -3.88 8.20 -8.75
N LEU A 50 -2.83 7.73 -8.07
CA LEU A 50 -1.91 8.55 -7.28
C LEU A 50 -0.56 8.73 -7.99
N ARG A 51 -0.47 8.43 -9.29
CA ARG A 51 0.75 8.73 -10.04
C ARG A 51 0.96 10.23 -10.11
N GLY A 52 2.22 10.62 -9.95
CA GLY A 52 2.73 11.95 -10.25
C GLY A 52 4.03 11.82 -11.05
N GLU A 53 4.66 12.95 -11.32
CA GLU A 53 5.87 12.99 -12.13
C GLU A 53 7.04 12.22 -11.46
N TYR A 54 7.14 12.25 -10.13
CA TYR A 54 8.32 11.78 -9.38
C TYR A 54 8.03 10.62 -8.43
N GLU A 55 6.82 10.04 -8.48
CA GLU A 55 6.39 9.08 -7.48
C GLU A 55 5.52 7.95 -8.01
N LYS A 56 5.63 6.81 -7.34
CA LYS A 56 4.79 5.62 -7.54
C LYS A 56 4.19 5.20 -6.20
N HIS A 57 2.91 4.88 -6.20
CA HIS A 57 2.17 4.45 -5.01
C HIS A 57 1.74 2.99 -5.15
N TYR A 58 1.89 2.22 -4.08
CA TYR A 58 1.51 0.80 -4.06
C TYR A 58 0.60 0.50 -2.89
N LEU A 59 -0.38 -0.38 -3.09
CA LEU A 59 -1.19 -0.96 -2.02
C LEU A 59 -0.52 -2.24 -1.53
N ILE A 60 -0.43 -2.38 -0.20
CA ILE A 60 0.18 -3.52 0.48
C ILE A 60 -0.90 -4.48 1.00
N SER A 61 -0.57 -5.76 1.14
CA SER A 61 -1.49 -6.81 1.60
C SER A 61 -2.14 -6.56 2.97
N ASP A 62 -1.56 -5.70 3.80
CA ASP A 62 -2.10 -5.28 5.11
C ASP A 62 -3.07 -4.08 5.03
N GLY A 63 -3.40 -3.62 3.82
CA GLY A 63 -4.29 -2.49 3.57
C GLY A 63 -3.61 -1.12 3.67
N THR A 64 -2.31 -1.07 4.00
CA THR A 64 -1.53 0.17 3.98
C THR A 64 -1.04 0.50 2.57
N SER A 65 -0.49 1.71 2.39
CA SER A 65 0.11 2.13 1.13
C SER A 65 1.54 2.63 1.34
N VAL A 66 2.40 2.37 0.36
CA VAL A 66 3.77 2.90 0.31
C VAL A 66 3.94 3.76 -0.93
N ALA A 67 4.67 4.86 -0.80
CA ALA A 67 5.09 5.71 -1.90
C ALA A 67 6.60 5.58 -2.11
N LEU A 68 7.02 5.39 -3.35
CA LEU A 68 8.41 5.48 -3.78
C LEU A 68 8.59 6.84 -4.45
N ALA A 69 9.50 7.66 -3.91
CA ALA A 69 9.87 8.94 -4.49
C ALA A 69 11.22 8.82 -5.20
N PHE A 70 11.33 9.46 -6.36
CA PHE A 70 12.51 9.48 -7.20
C PHE A 70 13.02 10.93 -7.32
N ASP A 71 14.33 11.10 -7.54
CA ASP A 71 14.96 12.40 -7.76
C ASP A 71 14.86 12.87 -9.22
N HIS A 72 14.26 12.06 -10.10
CA HIS A 72 14.04 12.32 -11.51
C HIS A 72 12.63 11.88 -11.94
N PRO A 73 12.06 12.45 -13.02
CA PRO A 73 10.74 12.05 -13.50
C PRO A 73 10.69 10.57 -13.87
N VAL A 74 9.64 9.88 -13.45
CA VAL A 74 9.37 8.46 -13.75
C VAL A 74 8.11 8.24 -14.58
N HIS A 75 7.29 9.29 -14.73
CA HIS A 75 6.13 9.31 -15.61
C HIS A 75 6.17 10.56 -16.49
N TYR A 76 5.51 10.49 -17.64
CA TYR A 76 5.19 11.66 -18.47
C TYR A 76 3.67 11.87 -18.52
N LEU A 77 3.24 13.12 -18.72
CA LEU A 77 1.83 13.47 -18.78
C LEU A 77 1.33 13.44 -20.22
N LEU A 78 0.34 12.61 -20.51
CA LEU A 78 -0.33 12.57 -21.81
C LEU A 78 -1.84 12.56 -21.63
N GLU A 79 -2.51 13.56 -22.22
CA GLU A 79 -3.97 13.69 -22.16
C GLU A 79 -4.52 13.65 -20.72
N GLY A 80 -3.81 14.29 -19.79
CA GLY A 80 -4.20 14.34 -18.37
C GLY A 80 -3.96 13.04 -17.59
N ARG A 81 -3.23 12.08 -18.16
CA ARG A 81 -2.88 10.81 -17.50
C ARG A 81 -1.37 10.65 -17.40
N TRP A 82 -0.92 10.17 -16.23
CA TRP A 82 0.48 9.82 -16.00
C TRP A 82 0.79 8.43 -16.52
N LEU A 83 1.71 8.37 -17.48
CA LEU A 83 2.13 7.15 -18.16
C LEU A 83 3.59 6.85 -17.84
N ASP A 84 3.94 5.56 -17.78
CA ASP A 84 5.33 5.13 -17.58
C ASP A 84 6.21 5.52 -18.76
N LEU A 85 7.42 5.98 -18.47
CA LEU A 85 8.45 6.20 -19.48
C LEU A 85 8.81 4.86 -20.16
N ASP A 86 8.67 4.81 -21.49
CA ASP A 86 9.05 3.65 -22.29
C ASP A 86 10.44 3.86 -22.91
N ASN A 87 11.46 3.41 -22.20
CA ASN A 87 12.86 3.50 -22.64
C ASN A 87 13.30 2.32 -23.53
N ARG A 88 12.37 1.49 -24.03
CA ARG A 88 12.72 0.40 -24.95
C ARG A 88 13.23 1.00 -26.26
N LEU A 89 14.37 0.51 -26.73
CA LEU A 89 14.95 0.92 -28.00
C LEU A 89 14.33 0.13 -29.16
N ILE A 90 13.68 0.84 -30.08
CA ILE A 90 13.01 0.28 -31.25
C ILE A 90 13.76 0.72 -32.50
N LEU A 91 14.05 -0.23 -33.38
CA LEU A 91 14.66 0.06 -34.68
C LEU A 91 13.67 0.86 -35.54
N HIS A 92 14.02 2.10 -35.85
CA HIS A 92 13.23 3.01 -36.67
C HIS A 92 14.15 3.79 -37.62
N ASN A 93 13.85 3.77 -38.92
CA ASN A 93 14.61 4.47 -39.97
C ASN A 93 16.15 4.28 -39.86
N GLY A 94 16.62 3.05 -39.66
CA GLY A 94 18.05 2.73 -39.60
C GLY A 94 18.79 3.21 -38.35
N GLY A 95 18.06 3.68 -37.33
CA GLY A 95 18.57 4.00 -35.99
C GLY A 95 17.66 3.39 -34.92
N TYR A 96 18.03 3.54 -33.66
CA TYR A 96 17.24 3.07 -32.53
C TYR A 96 16.68 4.26 -31.77
N GLU A 97 15.37 4.30 -31.60
CA GLU A 97 14.66 5.35 -30.86
C GLU A 97 14.09 4.77 -29.57
N ASN A 98 14.10 5.54 -28.48
CA ASN A 98 13.29 5.14 -27.32
C ASN A 98 11.80 5.15 -27.67
N GLY A 99 11.00 4.50 -26.84
CA GLY A 99 9.55 4.43 -27.03
C GLY A 99 8.88 5.76 -26.70
N GLN A 100 7.77 5.68 -25.97
CA GLN A 100 7.03 6.86 -25.51
C GLN A 100 7.63 7.43 -24.23
N ALA A 101 8.20 8.62 -24.33
CA ALA A 101 8.67 9.42 -23.21
C ALA A 101 8.63 10.91 -23.59
N GLU A 102 8.74 11.79 -22.60
CA GLU A 102 8.84 13.25 -22.84
C GLU A 102 10.16 13.62 -23.52
N ASN A 103 11.24 12.89 -23.19
CA ASN A 103 12.52 12.99 -23.88
C ASN A 103 12.60 12.00 -25.05
N GLN A 104 13.12 12.47 -26.18
CA GLN A 104 13.38 11.65 -27.35
C GLN A 104 14.87 11.40 -27.50
N VAL A 105 15.26 10.13 -27.53
CA VAL A 105 16.63 9.65 -27.67
C VAL A 105 16.72 8.79 -28.90
N ARG A 106 17.68 9.10 -29.79
CA ARG A 106 17.97 8.30 -30.97
C ARG A 106 19.45 7.96 -31.05
N LEU A 107 19.74 6.70 -31.32
CA LEU A 107 21.06 6.14 -31.56
C LEU A 107 21.21 5.77 -33.04
N GLY A 108 22.42 5.95 -33.58
CA GLY A 108 22.75 5.45 -34.92
C GLY A 108 22.71 3.92 -34.96
N GLY A 109 22.26 3.34 -36.08
CA GLY A 109 22.20 1.88 -36.23
C GLY A 109 23.57 1.19 -36.29
N ASN A 110 24.63 1.96 -36.55
CA ASN A 110 26.03 1.52 -36.53
C ASN A 110 26.98 2.73 -36.42
N THR A 111 28.29 2.47 -36.37
CA THR A 111 29.35 3.48 -36.22
C THR A 111 29.60 4.35 -37.45
N GLN A 112 28.99 4.04 -38.60
CA GLN A 112 29.08 4.84 -39.82
C GLN A 112 27.88 5.79 -39.99
N ALA A 113 26.90 5.73 -39.08
CA ALA A 113 25.74 6.62 -39.15
C ALA A 113 26.18 8.10 -39.04
N PRO A 114 25.54 9.01 -39.80
CA PRO A 114 25.91 10.42 -39.80
C PRO A 114 25.71 11.09 -38.43
N VAL A 115 24.76 10.58 -37.63
CA VAL A 115 24.52 10.97 -36.25
C VAL A 115 24.49 9.70 -35.41
N LEU A 116 25.36 9.62 -34.41
CA LEU A 116 25.47 8.46 -33.52
C LEU A 116 24.57 8.56 -32.29
N LEU A 117 24.31 9.78 -31.82
CA LEU A 117 23.41 10.07 -30.70
C LEU A 117 22.74 11.42 -30.97
N SER A 118 21.42 11.45 -30.81
CA SER A 118 20.65 12.69 -30.68
C SER A 118 19.72 12.58 -29.48
N TYR A 119 19.53 13.71 -28.81
CA TYR A 119 18.68 13.86 -27.65
C TYR A 119 17.86 15.13 -27.81
N THR A 120 16.55 15.03 -27.59
CA THR A 120 15.62 16.16 -27.60
C THR A 120 14.78 16.12 -26.34
N TYR A 121 14.51 17.28 -25.77
CA TYR A 121 13.59 17.46 -24.66
C TYR A 121 12.54 18.48 -25.10
N GLU A 122 11.28 18.07 -25.16
CA GLU A 122 10.14 18.97 -25.36
C GLU A 122 9.70 19.42 -23.96
N ALA A 123 9.78 20.72 -23.70
CA ALA A 123 9.43 21.33 -22.41
C ALA A 123 8.03 21.96 -22.45
#